data_AF-A0A7V1I0R3-F1
#
_entry.id   AF-A0A7V1I0R3-F1
#
_cell.length_a   1.000
_cell.length_b   1.000
_cell.length_c   1.000
_cell.angle_alpha   90.00
_cell.angle_beta   90.00
_cell.angle_gamma   90.00
#
_symmetry.space_group_name_H-M   'P 1'
#
loop_
_entity.id
_entity.type
_entity.pdbx_description
1 polymer ?
#
loop_
_entity_poly.entity_id
_entity_poly.type
_entity_poly.pdbx_seq_one_letter_code
_entity_poly.pdbx_strand_id
1 'polypeptide(L)'
;MNKIDDKTGYTQWPFIEAGRIVERIKRQGKSFVIAQTGYGPSGLPHIGTFGEVARTSFVLQALNIIAPDIDARLISFSDDMDGLREVPKNIPNRRMAQKHLGKPLTSIPDPYGEEASYAHYMNRRLREFLDSFGFKYEFASSTDKYKSGVFNDGLLRILGKHERIIELFTKTISEDKRAGWSPFFPICESCGKIYSTKVTGHHPENGSISYECSVSAEDKFKSCGHKGTVSVL
;
A
#
# COMPACT_ATOMS: atom_id res chain seq x y z
N MET A 1 35.21 -3.91 -5.51
CA MET A 1 34.15 -4.13 -4.50
C MET A 1 34.41 -3.18 -3.34
N ASN A 2 33.54 -2.21 -3.12
CA ASN A 2 33.69 -1.23 -2.04
C ASN A 2 33.71 -1.95 -0.69
N LYS A 3 34.81 -1.78 0.06
CA LYS A 3 34.91 -2.23 1.45
C LYS A 3 33.86 -1.48 2.26
N ILE A 4 32.79 -2.18 2.61
CA ILE A 4 31.89 -1.74 3.66
C ILE A 4 32.69 -1.89 4.94
N ASP A 5 32.87 -0.78 5.65
CA ASP A 5 33.66 -0.66 6.87
C ASP A 5 33.20 -1.73 7.88
N ASP A 6 34.04 -2.75 8.07
CA ASP A 6 33.74 -3.99 8.80
C ASP A 6 33.81 -3.76 10.31
N LYS A 7 32.95 -2.88 10.83
CA LYS A 7 32.91 -2.55 12.27
C LYS A 7 32.22 -3.62 13.11
N THR A 8 31.64 -4.64 12.50
CA THR A 8 30.86 -5.67 13.21
C THR A 8 31.44 -7.08 13.09
N GLY A 9 32.34 -7.34 12.12
CA GLY A 9 32.92 -8.67 11.87
C GLY A 9 31.99 -9.65 11.15
N TYR A 10 30.77 -9.22 10.79
CA TYR A 10 29.79 -10.04 10.08
C TYR A 10 29.81 -9.77 8.57
N THR A 11 29.91 -10.83 7.77
CA THR A 11 29.93 -10.75 6.29
C THR A 11 28.59 -11.08 5.64
N GLN A 12 27.61 -11.55 6.42
CA GLN A 12 26.28 -11.87 5.92
C GLN A 12 25.52 -10.60 5.55
N TRP A 13 24.80 -10.64 4.43
CA TRP A 13 24.09 -9.47 3.90
C TRP A 13 23.15 -8.75 4.89
N PRO A 14 22.44 -9.41 5.83
CA PRO A 14 21.56 -8.68 6.76
C PRO A 14 22.34 -7.75 7.70
N PHE A 15 23.53 -8.16 8.14
CA PHE A 15 24.41 -7.36 9.00
C PHE A 15 25.02 -6.19 8.23
N ILE A 16 25.36 -6.41 6.97
CA ILE A 16 25.82 -5.34 6.08
C ILE A 16 24.75 -4.25 5.94
N GLU A 17 23.49 -4.62 5.68
CA GLU A 17 22.39 -3.65 5.58
C GLU A 17 22.07 -3.01 6.95
N ALA A 18 22.10 -3.78 8.04
CA ALA A 18 21.92 -3.26 9.39
C ALA A 18 22.99 -2.21 9.74
N GLY A 19 24.25 -2.43 9.39
CA GLY A 19 25.32 -1.45 9.58
C GLY A 19 25.05 -0.13 8.85
N ARG A 20 24.58 -0.20 7.60
CA ARG A 20 24.16 1.00 6.84
C ARG A 20 22.98 1.72 7.49
N ILE A 21 22.04 0.99 8.08
CA ILE A 21 20.92 1.57 8.83
C ILE A 21 21.44 2.30 10.07
N VAL A 22 22.35 1.69 10.86
CA VAL A 22 22.95 2.32 12.04
C VAL A 22 23.64 3.63 11.67
N GLU A 23 24.46 3.65 10.62
CA GLU A 23 25.14 4.86 10.15
C GLU A 23 24.16 5.95 9.73
N ARG A 24 23.07 5.58 9.04
CA ARG A 24 22.03 6.51 8.63
C ARG A 24 21.28 7.09 9.82
N ILE A 25 20.88 6.26 10.77
CA ILE A 25 20.10 6.65 11.95
C ILE A 25 20.91 7.57 12.86
N LYS A 26 22.20 7.26 13.09
CA LYS A 26 23.14 8.13 13.82
C LYS A 26 23.26 9.52 13.18
N ARG A 27 23.42 9.59 11.85
CA ARG A 27 23.46 10.89 11.13
C ARG A 27 22.16 11.68 11.22
N GLN A 28 21.03 11.00 11.36
CA GLN A 28 19.71 11.64 11.51
C GLN A 28 19.38 12.01 12.96
N GLY A 29 20.21 11.65 13.94
CA GLY A 29 19.93 11.86 15.36
C GLY A 29 18.69 11.10 15.85
N LYS A 30 18.32 9.99 15.20
CA LYS A 30 17.19 9.15 15.59
C LYS A 30 17.66 7.99 16.47
N SER A 31 16.75 7.48 17.30
CA SER A 31 16.99 6.32 18.17
C SER A 31 16.12 5.11 17.83
N PHE A 32 15.32 5.19 16.75
CA PHE A 32 14.39 4.13 16.37
C PHE A 32 14.36 3.91 14.86
N VAL A 33 13.92 2.71 14.47
CA VAL A 33 13.71 2.27 13.09
C VAL A 33 12.31 1.69 12.95
N ILE A 34 11.60 2.15 11.93
CA ILE A 34 10.34 1.53 11.48
C ILE A 34 10.63 0.96 10.10
N ALA A 35 10.66 -0.37 9.99
CA ALA A 35 10.64 -1.06 8.72
C ALA A 35 9.19 -1.33 8.32
N GLN A 36 8.93 -1.37 7.01
CA GLN A 36 7.61 -1.64 6.48
C GLN A 36 7.71 -2.65 5.33
N THR A 37 6.72 -3.53 5.26
CA THR A 37 6.46 -4.46 4.14
C THR A 37 5.05 -4.24 3.64
N GLY A 38 4.79 -4.60 2.38
CA GLY A 38 3.50 -4.41 1.72
C GLY A 38 2.80 -5.72 1.39
N TYR A 39 1.47 -5.71 1.46
CA TYR A 39 0.62 -6.79 0.97
C TYR A 39 -0.62 -6.20 0.28
N GLY A 40 -0.81 -6.54 -1.00
CA GLY A 40 -2.07 -6.32 -1.69
C GLY A 40 -3.01 -7.50 -1.47
N PRO A 41 -4.09 -7.37 -0.67
CA PRO A 41 -4.95 -8.48 -0.29
C PRO A 41 -5.97 -8.84 -1.38
N SER A 42 -5.56 -8.79 -2.66
CA SER A 42 -6.40 -9.19 -3.79
C SER A 42 -6.41 -10.70 -4.02
N GLY A 43 -5.59 -11.47 -3.30
CA GLY A 43 -5.56 -12.92 -3.32
C GLY A 43 -4.80 -13.46 -2.11
N LEU A 44 -4.79 -14.78 -1.92
CA LEU A 44 -4.12 -15.42 -0.78
C LEU A 44 -2.63 -15.05 -0.71
N PRO A 45 -2.06 -14.90 0.49
CA PRO A 45 -0.63 -14.67 0.65
C PRO A 45 0.16 -15.86 0.09
N HIS A 46 1.31 -15.57 -0.52
CA HIS A 46 2.17 -16.57 -1.12
C HIS A 46 3.61 -16.42 -0.61
N ILE A 47 4.50 -17.32 -1.05
CA ILE A 47 5.90 -17.34 -0.62
C ILE A 47 6.66 -16.03 -0.91
N GLY A 48 6.18 -15.23 -1.87
CA GLY A 48 6.73 -13.91 -2.17
C GLY A 48 6.45 -12.91 -1.04
N THR A 49 5.19 -12.83 -0.60
CA THR A 49 4.78 -12.02 0.57
C THR A 49 5.56 -12.45 1.82
N PHE A 50 5.67 -13.76 2.05
CA PHE A 50 6.50 -14.32 3.13
C PHE A 50 7.95 -13.86 3.01
N GLY A 51 8.54 -13.99 1.83
CA GLY A 51 9.93 -13.65 1.58
C GLY A 51 10.23 -12.16 1.85
N GLU A 52 9.28 -11.27 1.58
CA GLU A 52 9.43 -9.84 1.89
C GLU A 52 9.50 -9.59 3.40
N VAL A 53 8.60 -10.20 4.19
CA VAL A 53 8.61 -10.14 5.65
C VAL A 53 9.86 -10.80 6.22
N ALA A 54 10.21 -11.99 5.72
CA ALA A 54 11.37 -12.76 6.16
C ALA A 54 12.67 -11.98 5.97
N ARG A 55 12.95 -11.47 4.75
CA ARG A 55 14.16 -10.70 4.46
C ARG A 55 14.27 -9.45 5.35
N THR A 56 13.15 -8.74 5.52
CA THR A 56 13.12 -7.55 6.39
C THR A 56 13.41 -7.93 7.85
N SER A 57 12.81 -9.03 8.33
CA SER A 57 13.04 -9.53 9.69
C SER A 57 14.50 -9.94 9.93
N PHE A 58 15.20 -10.49 8.94
CA PHE A 58 16.61 -10.83 9.07
C PHE A 58 17.49 -9.59 9.28
N VAL A 59 17.19 -8.50 8.57
CA VAL A 59 17.89 -7.22 8.76
C VAL A 59 17.58 -6.64 10.14
N LEU A 60 16.33 -6.69 10.60
CA LEU A 60 15.97 -6.20 11.93
C LEU A 60 16.60 -7.03 13.07
N GLN A 61 16.69 -8.35 12.90
CA GLN A 61 17.40 -9.22 13.84
C GLN A 61 18.88 -8.88 13.90
N ALA A 62 19.53 -8.71 12.74
CA ALA A 62 20.92 -8.28 12.67
C ALA A 62 21.13 -6.90 13.30
N LEU A 63 20.21 -5.94 13.06
CA LEU A 63 20.21 -4.62 13.69
C LEU A 63 20.15 -4.72 15.21
N ASN A 64 19.23 -5.52 15.74
CA ASN A 64 19.08 -5.74 17.18
C ASN A 64 20.34 -6.36 17.82
N ILE A 65 21.08 -7.20 17.07
CA ILE A 65 22.35 -7.78 17.55
C ILE A 65 23.45 -6.73 17.62
N ILE A 66 23.63 -5.92 16.57
CA ILE A 66 24.76 -4.97 16.48
C ILE A 66 24.49 -3.61 17.12
N ALA A 67 23.22 -3.28 17.36
CA ALA A 67 22.78 -2.01 17.92
C ALA A 67 21.51 -2.21 18.77
N PRO A 68 21.61 -2.93 19.91
CA PRO A 68 20.47 -3.29 20.75
C PRO A 68 19.73 -2.08 21.35
N ASP A 69 20.40 -0.91 21.43
CA ASP A 69 19.80 0.33 21.94
C ASP A 69 18.87 1.03 20.91
N ILE A 70 18.84 0.57 19.66
CA ILE A 70 17.94 1.11 18.63
C ILE A 70 16.61 0.34 18.67
N ASP A 71 15.54 1.03 19.06
CA ASP A 71 14.20 0.45 19.01
C ASP A 71 13.78 0.21 17.56
N ALA A 72 13.48 -1.03 17.21
CA ALA A 72 13.19 -1.41 15.83
C ALA A 72 11.92 -2.25 15.75
N ARG A 73 10.99 -1.81 14.89
CA ARG A 73 9.73 -2.50 14.64
C ARG A 73 9.43 -2.67 13.17
N LEU A 74 8.64 -3.69 12.86
CA LEU A 74 8.18 -4.02 11.52
C LEU A 74 6.68 -3.77 11.41
N ILE A 75 6.26 -3.00 10.41
CA ILE A 75 4.86 -2.88 10.02
C ILE A 75 4.62 -3.78 8.80
N SER A 76 3.64 -4.67 8.89
CA SER A 76 3.07 -5.34 7.73
C SER A 76 1.83 -4.55 7.29
N PHE A 77 2.01 -3.77 6.23
CA PHE A 77 1.01 -2.84 5.73
C PHE A 77 0.18 -3.49 4.63
N SER A 78 -1.14 -3.52 4.82
CA SER A 78 -2.09 -4.06 3.85
C SER A 78 -2.71 -2.94 3.03
N ASP A 79 -2.53 -3.00 1.71
CA ASP A 79 -3.13 -2.09 0.75
C ASP A 79 -4.61 -2.45 0.47
N ASP A 80 -5.39 -2.69 1.52
CA ASP A 80 -6.76 -3.22 1.43
C ASP A 80 -7.84 -2.25 0.93
N MET A 81 -7.50 -0.97 0.75
CA MET A 81 -8.32 0.01 0.03
C MET A 81 -8.14 -0.09 -1.50
N ASP A 82 -7.15 -0.83 -2.01
CA ASP A 82 -6.98 -0.99 -3.46
C ASP A 82 -8.18 -1.67 -4.10
N GLY A 83 -8.40 -1.37 -5.38
CA GLY A 83 -9.46 -1.97 -6.17
C GLY A 83 -9.15 -3.41 -6.57
N LEU A 84 -10.17 -4.28 -6.59
CA LEU A 84 -10.02 -5.62 -7.16
C LEU A 84 -9.87 -5.55 -8.69
N ARG A 85 -8.67 -5.84 -9.22
CA ARG A 85 -8.37 -5.76 -10.68
C ARG A 85 -8.75 -7.01 -11.45
N GLU A 86 -8.66 -8.16 -10.80
CA GLU A 86 -8.95 -9.47 -11.36
C GLU A 86 -9.35 -10.41 -10.22
N VAL A 87 -10.20 -11.39 -10.53
CA VAL A 87 -10.63 -12.39 -9.56
C VAL A 87 -9.71 -13.61 -9.65
N PRO A 88 -8.93 -13.95 -8.60
CA PRO A 88 -8.07 -15.12 -8.61
C PRO A 88 -8.84 -16.41 -8.92
N LYS A 89 -8.16 -17.36 -9.58
CA LYS A 89 -8.78 -18.65 -9.92
C LYS A 89 -8.96 -19.58 -8.73
N ASN A 90 -8.16 -19.39 -7.68
CA ASN A 90 -8.05 -20.23 -6.50
C ASN A 90 -8.94 -19.79 -5.32
N ILE A 91 -9.91 -18.91 -5.55
CA ILE A 91 -10.88 -18.51 -4.53
C ILE A 91 -12.29 -19.04 -4.86
N PRO A 92 -13.13 -19.32 -3.85
CA PRO A 92 -14.54 -19.65 -4.06
C PRO A 92 -15.35 -18.43 -4.51
N ASN A 93 -16.63 -18.64 -4.83
CA ASN A 93 -17.60 -17.58 -5.11
C ASN A 93 -17.13 -16.53 -6.15
N ARG A 94 -16.36 -16.97 -7.15
CA ARG A 94 -15.74 -16.09 -8.17
C ARG A 94 -16.76 -15.21 -8.91
N ARG A 95 -17.95 -15.75 -9.20
CA ARG A 95 -19.04 -15.00 -9.86
C ARG A 95 -19.55 -13.83 -9.01
N MET A 96 -19.54 -13.96 -7.69
CA MET A 96 -19.84 -12.85 -6.79
C MET A 96 -18.73 -11.81 -6.90
N ALA A 97 -17.47 -12.20 -6.67
CA ALA A 97 -16.33 -11.28 -6.72
C ALA A 97 -16.19 -10.53 -8.06
N GLN A 98 -16.53 -11.18 -9.19
CA GLN A 98 -16.53 -10.58 -10.52
C GLN A 98 -17.45 -9.35 -10.61
N LYS A 99 -18.58 -9.34 -9.90
CA LYS A 99 -19.52 -8.19 -9.88
C LYS A 99 -18.95 -6.97 -9.15
N HIS A 100 -17.88 -7.15 -8.38
CA HIS A 100 -17.25 -6.11 -7.57
C HIS A 100 -15.89 -5.65 -8.13
N LEU A 101 -15.53 -6.04 -9.37
CA LEU A 101 -14.31 -5.56 -10.01
C LEU A 101 -14.23 -4.02 -10.03
N GLY A 102 -13.05 -3.52 -9.70
CA GLY A 102 -12.74 -2.10 -9.57
C GLY A 102 -13.19 -1.46 -8.25
N LYS A 103 -13.84 -2.18 -7.33
CA LYS A 103 -14.18 -1.67 -5.98
C LYS A 103 -13.08 -1.97 -4.96
N PRO A 104 -12.91 -1.13 -3.91
CA PRO A 104 -11.98 -1.39 -2.81
C PRO A 104 -12.18 -2.77 -2.17
N LEU A 105 -11.11 -3.51 -1.88
CA LEU A 105 -11.19 -4.88 -1.34
C LEU A 105 -11.92 -4.96 0.01
N THR A 106 -11.89 -3.89 0.83
CA THR A 106 -12.68 -3.78 2.06
C THR A 106 -14.19 -3.58 1.84
N SER A 107 -14.63 -3.27 0.62
CA SER A 107 -16.04 -3.09 0.26
C SER A 107 -16.68 -4.30 -0.44
N ILE A 108 -15.88 -5.35 -0.70
CA ILE A 108 -16.31 -6.56 -1.41
C ILE A 108 -16.69 -7.62 -0.38
N PRO A 109 -17.81 -8.34 -0.52
CA PRO A 109 -18.13 -9.47 0.35
C PRO A 109 -17.01 -10.51 0.37
N ASP A 110 -16.80 -11.15 1.52
CA ASP A 110 -15.83 -12.24 1.63
C ASP A 110 -16.26 -13.43 0.73
N PRO A 111 -15.40 -13.88 -0.21
CA PRO A 111 -15.71 -15.05 -1.02
C PRO A 111 -15.84 -16.34 -0.19
N TYR A 112 -15.30 -16.41 1.03
CA TYR A 112 -15.37 -17.59 1.91
C TYR A 112 -16.52 -17.53 2.91
N GLY A 113 -17.06 -16.34 3.19
CA GLY A 113 -18.15 -16.14 4.15
C GLY A 113 -17.74 -16.28 5.61
N GLU A 114 -16.45 -16.12 5.92
CA GLU A 114 -15.87 -16.24 7.26
C GLU A 114 -15.56 -14.88 7.90
N GLU A 115 -15.45 -13.83 7.08
CA GLU A 115 -15.02 -12.50 7.50
C GLU A 115 -15.93 -11.39 6.96
N ALA A 116 -15.75 -10.16 7.48
CA ALA A 116 -16.56 -9.01 7.09
C ALA A 116 -16.42 -8.60 5.62
N SER A 117 -15.28 -8.88 4.98
CA SER A 117 -15.04 -8.55 3.58
C SER A 117 -13.92 -9.41 2.97
N TYR A 118 -13.78 -9.31 1.64
CA TYR A 118 -12.70 -9.93 0.87
C TYR A 118 -11.33 -9.65 1.49
N ALA A 119 -11.00 -8.36 1.70
CA ALA A 119 -9.75 -7.98 2.33
C ALA A 119 -9.58 -8.55 3.75
N HIS A 120 -10.63 -8.56 4.57
CA HIS A 120 -10.53 -9.05 5.95
C HIS A 120 -10.13 -10.53 5.99
N TYR A 121 -10.70 -11.35 5.10
CA TYR A 121 -10.29 -12.75 4.94
C TYR A 121 -8.84 -12.90 4.52
N MET A 122 -8.43 -12.19 3.46
CA MET A 122 -7.05 -12.25 2.97
C MET A 122 -6.05 -11.77 4.02
N ASN A 123 -6.38 -10.70 4.76
CA ASN A 123 -5.58 -10.18 5.85
C ASN A 123 -5.50 -11.14 7.04
N ARG A 124 -6.60 -11.81 7.41
CA ARG A 124 -6.54 -12.88 8.43
C ARG A 124 -5.60 -13.99 7.98
N ARG A 125 -5.70 -14.45 6.73
CA ARG A 125 -4.80 -15.49 6.19
C ARG A 125 -3.34 -15.05 6.19
N LEU A 126 -3.05 -13.77 5.88
CA LEU A 126 -1.71 -13.24 6.03
C LEU A 126 -1.23 -13.34 7.48
N ARG A 127 -2.02 -12.84 8.43
CA ARG A 127 -1.64 -12.84 9.85
C ARG A 127 -1.40 -14.25 10.37
N GLU A 128 -2.35 -15.17 10.15
CA GLU A 128 -2.20 -16.59 10.50
C GLU A 128 -0.92 -17.19 9.93
N PHE A 129 -0.62 -16.89 8.66
CA PHE A 129 0.58 -17.37 8.01
C PHE A 129 1.84 -16.80 8.66
N LEU A 130 1.91 -15.49 8.91
CA LEU A 130 3.09 -14.88 9.55
C LEU A 130 3.27 -15.33 11.01
N ASP A 131 2.18 -15.41 11.76
CA ASP A 131 2.17 -15.80 13.18
C ASP A 131 2.64 -17.24 13.34
N SER A 132 2.27 -18.14 12.42
CA SER A 132 2.70 -19.54 12.46
C SER A 132 4.21 -19.74 12.33
N PHE A 133 4.94 -18.75 11.80
CA PHE A 133 6.41 -18.74 11.71
C PHE A 133 7.07 -17.87 12.79
N GLY A 134 6.29 -17.28 13.70
CA GLY A 134 6.79 -16.49 14.81
C GLY A 134 7.34 -15.12 14.42
N PHE A 135 6.91 -14.55 13.29
CA PHE A 135 7.30 -13.18 12.94
C PHE A 135 6.75 -12.18 13.95
N LYS A 136 7.58 -11.19 14.31
CA LYS A 136 7.17 -10.03 15.11
C LYS A 136 6.87 -8.86 14.18
N TYR A 137 5.63 -8.41 14.15
CA TYR A 137 5.18 -7.31 13.31
C TYR A 137 3.94 -6.63 13.90
N GLU A 138 3.69 -5.40 13.48
CA GLU A 138 2.44 -4.67 13.66
C GLU A 138 1.65 -4.71 12.35
N PHE A 139 0.42 -5.20 12.36
CA PHE A 139 -0.45 -5.16 11.19
C PHE A 139 -1.09 -3.77 11.03
N ALA A 140 -1.13 -3.24 9.81
CA ALA A 140 -1.81 -1.98 9.52
C ALA A 140 -2.64 -2.08 8.23
N SER A 141 -3.92 -1.73 8.30
CA SER A 141 -4.85 -1.62 7.16
C SER A 141 -4.78 -0.23 6.54
N SER A 142 -4.62 -0.13 5.21
CA SER A 142 -4.70 1.16 4.53
C SER A 142 -6.09 1.78 4.65
N THR A 143 -7.15 0.96 4.56
CA THR A 143 -8.54 1.41 4.75
C THR A 143 -8.73 2.07 6.10
N ASP A 144 -8.22 1.47 7.18
CA ASP A 144 -8.33 2.06 8.51
C ASP A 144 -7.52 3.36 8.63
N LYS A 145 -6.34 3.43 8.03
CA LYS A 145 -5.50 4.65 8.04
C LYS A 145 -6.12 5.80 7.26
N TYR A 146 -6.76 5.52 6.13
CA TYR A 146 -7.56 6.53 5.41
C TYR A 146 -8.76 6.96 6.26
N LYS A 147 -9.60 6.02 6.73
CA LYS A 147 -10.84 6.35 7.47
C LYS A 147 -10.60 7.05 8.81
N SER A 148 -9.50 6.75 9.50
CA SER A 148 -9.14 7.39 10.76
C SER A 148 -8.48 8.76 10.59
N GLY A 149 -8.16 9.15 9.36
CA GLY A 149 -7.52 10.41 9.05
C GLY A 149 -6.02 10.47 9.33
N VAL A 150 -5.36 9.33 9.61
CA VAL A 150 -3.90 9.28 9.84
C VAL A 150 -3.12 9.83 8.64
N PHE A 151 -3.67 9.71 7.43
CA PHE A 151 -3.05 10.21 6.20
C PHE A 151 -3.45 11.64 5.81
N ASN A 152 -4.37 12.30 6.53
CA ASN A 152 -4.95 13.58 6.13
C ASN A 152 -3.90 14.67 5.87
N ASP A 153 -2.97 14.87 6.79
CA ASP A 153 -1.89 15.86 6.64
C ASP A 153 -1.03 15.57 5.40
N GLY A 154 -0.78 14.28 5.11
CA GLY A 154 -0.05 13.86 3.92
C GLY A 154 -0.83 14.15 2.65
N LEU A 155 -2.12 13.86 2.63
CA LEU A 155 -3.02 14.06 1.49
C LEU A 155 -3.17 15.54 1.16
N LEU A 156 -3.35 16.42 2.16
CA LEU A 156 -3.38 17.87 1.98
C LEU A 156 -2.04 18.40 1.44
N ARG A 157 -0.90 17.89 1.92
CA ARG A 157 0.42 18.27 1.41
C ARG A 157 0.62 17.85 -0.05
N ILE A 158 0.14 16.67 -0.44
CA ILE A 158 0.18 16.20 -1.83
C ILE A 158 -0.70 17.09 -2.70
N LEU A 159 -1.92 17.40 -2.24
CA LEU A 159 -2.85 18.27 -2.96
C LEU A 159 -2.27 19.68 -3.15
N GLY A 160 -1.71 20.29 -2.10
CA GLY A 160 -1.07 21.61 -2.18
C GLY A 160 0.21 21.66 -3.01
N LYS A 161 0.83 20.50 -3.30
CA LYS A 161 2.04 20.38 -4.15
C LYS A 161 1.75 19.71 -5.49
N HIS A 162 0.47 19.61 -5.86
CA HIS A 162 0.01 18.80 -6.99
C HIS A 162 0.76 19.11 -8.31
N GLU A 163 0.84 20.39 -8.71
CA GLU A 163 1.51 20.80 -9.96
C GLU A 163 2.98 20.36 -10.00
N ARG A 164 3.69 20.56 -8.89
CA ARG A 164 5.09 20.15 -8.77
C ARG A 164 5.25 18.64 -8.85
N ILE A 165 4.32 17.90 -8.27
CA ILE A 165 4.31 16.43 -8.33
C ILE A 165 4.09 15.96 -9.78
N ILE A 166 3.10 16.54 -10.49
CA ILE A 166 2.88 16.25 -11.91
C ILE A 166 4.14 16.54 -12.73
N GLU A 167 4.77 17.70 -12.55
CA GLU A 167 5.97 18.08 -13.32
C GLU A 167 7.14 17.10 -13.12
N LEU A 168 7.28 16.57 -11.90
CA LEU A 168 8.30 15.56 -11.59
C LEU A 168 7.94 14.18 -12.18
N PHE A 169 6.69 13.74 -12.03
CA PHE A 169 6.26 12.40 -12.43
C PHE A 169 6.08 12.26 -13.95
N THR A 170 5.54 13.27 -14.62
CA THR A 170 5.29 13.23 -16.07
C THR A 170 6.56 12.99 -16.89
N LYS A 171 7.72 13.42 -16.40
CA LYS A 171 9.05 13.15 -17.00
C LYS A 171 9.41 11.66 -17.00
N THR A 172 8.79 10.87 -16.13
CA THR A 172 9.07 9.43 -15.95
C THR A 172 8.05 8.52 -16.64
N ILE A 173 6.92 9.06 -17.10
CA ILE A 173 5.85 8.31 -17.75
C ILE A 173 5.71 8.68 -19.23
N SER A 174 5.23 7.72 -20.02
CA SER A 174 5.00 7.87 -21.45
C SER A 174 3.97 8.96 -21.74
N GLU A 175 4.11 9.64 -22.88
CA GLU A 175 3.31 10.82 -23.24
C GLU A 175 1.80 10.54 -23.23
N ASP A 176 1.40 9.35 -23.70
CA ASP A 176 0.01 8.87 -23.73
C ASP A 176 -0.63 8.79 -22.34
N LYS A 177 0.17 8.64 -21.27
CA LYS A 177 -0.31 8.51 -19.89
C LYS A 177 -0.30 9.83 -19.11
N ARG A 178 0.37 10.87 -19.61
CA ARG A 178 0.56 12.14 -18.88
C ARG A 178 -0.76 12.87 -18.64
N ALA A 179 -1.58 13.01 -19.68
CA ALA A 179 -2.78 13.86 -19.64
C ALA A 179 -3.90 13.35 -18.71
N GLY A 180 -3.82 12.11 -18.24
CA GLY A 180 -4.80 11.53 -17.32
C GLY A 180 -4.20 11.08 -15.99
N TRP A 181 -2.92 11.32 -15.74
CA TRP A 181 -2.28 10.90 -14.51
C TRP A 181 -2.67 11.82 -13.36
N SER A 182 -2.98 11.21 -12.22
CA SER A 182 -3.24 11.91 -10.98
C SER A 182 -2.64 11.11 -9.82
N PRO A 183 -2.11 11.77 -8.78
CA PRO A 183 -1.72 11.09 -7.55
C PRO A 183 -2.93 10.66 -6.71
N PHE A 184 -4.16 11.04 -7.09
CA PHE A 184 -5.39 10.70 -6.39
C PHE A 184 -6.27 9.75 -7.21
N PHE A 185 -6.90 8.80 -6.51
CA PHE A 185 -7.83 7.83 -7.08
C PHE A 185 -9.14 7.89 -6.26
N PRO A 186 -10.07 8.81 -6.59
CA PRO A 186 -11.31 8.92 -5.84
C PRO A 186 -12.17 7.67 -6.01
N ILE A 187 -12.88 7.27 -4.96
CA ILE A 187 -13.88 6.22 -5.04
C ILE A 187 -15.16 6.85 -5.61
N CYS A 188 -15.67 6.34 -6.73
CA CYS A 188 -16.90 6.86 -7.32
C CYS A 188 -18.09 6.68 -6.34
N GLU A 189 -18.72 7.77 -5.95
CA GLU A 189 -19.81 7.79 -4.96
C GLU A 189 -21.07 7.07 -5.47
N SER A 190 -21.27 7.04 -6.78
CA SER A 190 -22.42 6.35 -7.40
C SER A 190 -22.23 4.83 -7.48
N CYS A 191 -21.05 4.33 -7.87
CA CYS A 191 -20.86 2.90 -8.15
C CYS A 191 -19.82 2.19 -7.27
N GLY A 192 -19.11 2.93 -6.41
CA GLY A 192 -18.09 2.44 -5.48
C GLY A 192 -16.78 1.99 -6.10
N LYS A 193 -16.54 2.27 -7.39
CA LYS A 193 -15.32 1.84 -8.09
C LYS A 193 -14.23 2.93 -8.03
N ILE A 194 -13.00 2.52 -7.74
CA ILE A 194 -11.82 3.39 -7.63
C ILE A 194 -11.04 3.48 -8.95
N TYR A 195 -10.98 2.41 -9.74
CA TYR A 195 -10.22 2.41 -11.01
C TYR A 195 -11.02 2.87 -12.23
N SER A 196 -12.26 3.30 -12.01
CA SER A 196 -13.13 3.82 -13.07
C SER A 196 -13.16 5.34 -13.15
N THR A 197 -12.47 6.02 -12.23
CA THR A 197 -12.49 7.48 -12.10
C THR A 197 -11.27 8.12 -12.73
N LYS A 198 -11.47 9.26 -13.37
CA LYS A 198 -10.43 10.17 -13.82
C LYS A 198 -10.60 11.51 -13.09
N VAL A 199 -9.54 12.00 -12.48
CA VAL A 199 -9.55 13.33 -11.84
C VAL A 199 -9.60 14.41 -12.92
N THR A 200 -10.49 15.37 -12.76
CA THR A 200 -10.76 16.47 -13.72
C THR A 200 -10.48 17.85 -13.14
N GLY A 201 -10.25 17.97 -11.83
CA GLY A 201 -9.94 19.24 -11.17
C GLY A 201 -9.38 19.04 -9.77
N HIS A 202 -8.60 20.01 -9.31
CA HIS A 202 -7.96 20.02 -7.99
C HIS A 202 -8.30 21.34 -7.30
N HIS A 203 -8.73 21.26 -6.04
CA HIS A 203 -9.21 22.40 -5.25
C HIS A 203 -8.48 22.43 -3.89
N PRO A 204 -7.18 22.79 -3.86
CA PRO A 204 -6.37 22.78 -2.63
C PRO A 204 -6.95 23.64 -1.50
N GLU A 205 -7.59 24.76 -1.85
CA GLU A 205 -8.24 25.67 -0.91
C GLU A 205 -9.42 25.02 -0.16
N ASN A 206 -10.03 24.01 -0.78
CA ASN A 206 -11.18 23.29 -0.25
C ASN A 206 -10.83 21.84 0.18
N GLY A 207 -9.56 21.43 0.06
CA GLY A 207 -9.15 20.06 0.37
C GLY A 207 -9.86 19.00 -0.48
N SER A 208 -10.19 19.30 -1.73
CA SER A 208 -11.03 18.42 -2.57
C SER A 208 -10.53 18.28 -4.00
N ILE A 209 -11.09 17.29 -4.71
CA ILE A 209 -10.85 17.03 -6.13
C ILE A 209 -12.17 16.78 -6.85
N SER A 210 -12.24 17.20 -8.12
CA SER A 210 -13.34 16.82 -9.02
C SER A 210 -12.94 15.62 -9.86
N TYR A 211 -13.89 14.73 -10.14
CA TYR A 211 -13.66 13.54 -10.94
C TYR A 211 -14.85 13.19 -11.84
N GLU A 212 -14.55 12.38 -12.86
CA GLU A 212 -15.53 11.73 -13.70
C GLU A 212 -15.28 10.22 -13.71
N CYS A 213 -16.33 9.44 -13.49
CA CYS A 213 -16.33 8.00 -13.69
C CYS A 213 -16.47 7.70 -15.19
N SER A 214 -15.36 7.78 -15.92
CA SER A 214 -15.30 7.60 -17.38
C SER A 214 -14.38 6.48 -17.84
N VAL A 215 -13.58 5.89 -16.95
CA VAL A 215 -12.61 4.83 -17.31
C VAL A 215 -13.26 3.46 -17.22
N SER A 216 -13.25 2.72 -18.32
CA SER A 216 -13.69 1.32 -18.39
C SER A 216 -12.51 0.42 -18.74
N ALA A 217 -12.55 -0.81 -18.21
CA ALA A 217 -11.61 -1.86 -18.58
C ALA A 217 -12.41 -3.01 -19.21
N GLU A 218 -12.09 -3.33 -20.45
CA GLU A 218 -12.73 -4.40 -21.22
C GLU A 218 -12.72 -5.71 -20.42
N ASP A 219 -13.84 -6.42 -20.43
CA ASP A 219 -14.10 -7.66 -19.66
C ASP A 219 -13.90 -7.58 -18.14
N LYS A 220 -13.68 -6.39 -17.57
CA LYS A 220 -13.45 -6.21 -16.13
C LYS A 220 -14.51 -5.34 -15.47
N PHE A 221 -14.59 -4.07 -15.83
CA PHE A 221 -15.56 -3.16 -15.25
C PHE A 221 -15.94 -2.03 -16.20
N LYS A 222 -17.20 -1.60 -16.10
CA LYS A 222 -17.72 -0.42 -16.78
C LYS A 222 -17.80 0.77 -15.85
N SER A 223 -17.48 1.93 -16.40
CA SER A 223 -17.74 3.23 -15.79
C SER A 223 -19.25 3.50 -15.74
N CYS A 224 -19.66 4.46 -14.90
CA CYS A 224 -21.08 4.84 -14.74
C CYS A 224 -21.41 6.26 -15.19
N GLY A 225 -20.43 7.03 -15.66
CA GLY A 225 -20.61 8.41 -16.14
C GLY A 225 -20.83 9.45 -15.04
N HIS A 226 -20.91 9.05 -13.77
CA HIS A 226 -21.08 9.97 -12.65
C HIS A 226 -19.91 10.97 -12.56
N LYS A 227 -20.25 12.23 -12.26
CA LYS A 227 -19.31 13.33 -12.02
C LYS A 227 -19.55 13.85 -10.61
N GLY A 228 -18.48 14.08 -9.86
CA GLY A 228 -18.56 14.53 -8.49
C GLY A 228 -17.34 15.32 -8.06
N THR A 229 -17.46 15.99 -6.92
CA THR A 229 -16.35 16.62 -6.20
C THR A 229 -16.31 16.02 -4.81
N VAL A 230 -15.17 15.46 -4.43
CA VAL A 230 -14.97 14.75 -3.16
C VAL A 230 -13.80 15.32 -2.39
N SER A 231 -13.92 15.29 -1.07
CA SER A 231 -12.80 15.50 -0.15
C SER A 231 -11.66 14.53 -0.47
N VAL A 232 -10.40 15.00 -0.36
CA VAL A 232 -9.24 14.10 -0.36
C VAL A 232 -9.00 13.44 1.00
N LEU A 233 -9.76 13.85 2.02
CA LEU A 233 -9.78 13.32 3.39
C LEU A 233 -10.94 12.36 3.58
#